data_AF-A0A653N8X4-F1
#
_entry.id   AF-A0A653N8X4-F1
#
_cell.length_a   1.000
_cell.length_b   1.000
_cell.length_c   1.000
_cell.angle_alpha   90.00
_cell.angle_beta   90.00
_cell.angle_gamma   90.00
#
_symmetry.space_group_name_H-M   'P 1'
#
loop_
_entity.id
_entity.type
_entity.pdbx_description
1 polymer ?
#
loop_
_entity_poly.entity_id
_entity_poly.type
_entity_poly.pdbx_seq_one_letter_code
_entity_poly.pdbx_strand_id
1 'polypeptide(L)'
;MIAVTGIVLAIVMLIVVVAMLLTRRLREKYAALWIVISLAILVLGIFPQLLQAMTSLFGVVLPANLLFALAILLLLGVALHLSWELSQAEEEIRRTAEEIAILRADHDELSQRMTRLESESSRGSDAGVASDE
;
A
#
# COMPACT_ATOMS: atom_id res chain seq x y z
N MET A 1 1.38 28.24 33.73
CA MET A 1 2.51 27.66 32.96
C MET A 1 2.16 26.30 32.36
N ILE A 2 1.68 25.33 33.15
CA ILE A 2 1.29 23.98 32.67
C ILE A 2 0.18 24.02 31.59
N ALA A 3 -0.81 24.93 31.73
CA ALA A 3 -1.88 25.08 30.75
C ALA A 3 -1.39 25.61 29.39
N VAL A 4 -0.44 26.54 29.38
CA VAL A 4 0.13 27.12 28.15
C VAL A 4 1.00 26.09 27.44
N THR A 5 1.81 25.32 28.17
CA THR A 5 2.61 24.23 27.58
C THR A 5 1.72 23.12 27.04
N GLY A 6 0.60 22.80 27.71
CA GLY A 6 -0.38 21.84 27.20
C GLY A 6 -1.06 22.30 25.90
N ILE A 7 -1.42 23.58 25.81
CA ILE A 7 -2.03 24.18 24.61
C ILE A 7 -1.03 24.22 23.45
N VAL A 8 0.22 24.61 23.69
CA VAL A 8 1.27 24.64 22.66
C VAL A 8 1.56 23.24 22.15
N LEU A 9 1.68 22.25 23.04
CA LEU A 9 1.89 20.86 22.65
C LEU A 9 0.70 20.33 21.81
N ALA A 10 -0.53 20.64 22.21
CA ALA A 10 -1.74 20.26 21.47
C ALA A 10 -1.80 20.90 20.08
N ILE A 11 -1.43 22.18 19.94
CA ILE A 11 -1.38 22.90 18.66
C ILE A 11 -0.27 22.33 17.76
N VAL A 12 0.92 22.06 18.30
CA VAL A 12 2.01 21.43 17.54
C VAL A 12 1.60 20.04 17.05
N MET A 13 0.98 19.24 17.91
CA MET A 13 0.50 17.91 17.53
C MET A 13 -0.60 17.98 16.46
N LEU A 14 -1.53 18.93 16.59
CA LEU A 14 -2.56 19.20 15.59
C LEU A 14 -1.94 19.59 14.24
N ILE A 15 -0.94 20.47 14.24
CA ILE A 15 -0.24 20.90 13.03
C ILE A 15 0.53 19.72 12.40
N VAL A 16 1.21 18.89 13.17
CA VAL A 16 1.93 17.71 12.66
C VAL A 16 0.96 16.72 12.02
N VAL A 17 -0.16 16.42 12.70
CA VAL A 17 -1.21 15.54 12.17
C VAL A 17 -1.79 16.11 10.87
N VAL A 18 -2.18 17.39 10.86
CA VAL A 18 -2.74 18.06 9.69
C VAL A 18 -1.73 18.18 8.54
N ALA A 19 -0.45 18.44 8.83
CA ALA A 19 0.61 18.53 7.83
C ALA A 19 0.90 17.16 7.18
N MET A 20 0.94 16.09 7.97
CA MET A 20 1.04 14.72 7.42
C MET A 20 -0.17 14.38 6.54
N LEU A 21 -1.37 14.80 6.94
CA LEU A 21 -2.62 14.68 6.18
C LEU A 21 -2.61 15.45 4.85
N LEU A 22 -1.95 16.62 4.82
CA LEU A 22 -1.89 17.49 3.64
C LEU A 22 -0.77 17.14 2.66
N THR A 23 0.11 16.20 2.99
CA THR A 23 1.22 15.82 2.10
C THR A 23 0.68 14.91 0.97
N ARG A 24 0.02 15.57 0.00
CA ARG A 24 -0.68 15.05 -1.18
C ARG A 24 0.21 14.23 -2.13
N ARG A 25 0.38 12.92 -1.91
CA ARG A 25 1.00 12.05 -2.94
C ARG A 25 0.49 10.61 -3.08
N LEU A 26 -0.64 10.20 -2.48
CA LEU A 26 -1.16 8.84 -2.71
C LEU A 26 -2.69 8.78 -2.99
N ARG A 27 -2.99 7.98 -4.03
CA ARG A 27 -4.27 7.52 -4.64
C ARG A 27 -5.55 7.83 -3.84
N GLU A 28 -6.62 8.28 -4.51
CA GLU A 28 -7.93 8.70 -3.96
C GLU A 28 -8.47 7.88 -2.77
N LYS A 29 -8.21 6.57 -2.75
CA LYS A 29 -8.57 5.63 -1.68
C LYS A 29 -7.95 5.94 -0.31
N TYR A 30 -6.71 6.43 -0.25
CA TYR A 30 -6.03 6.75 1.01
C TYR A 30 -6.57 8.03 1.65
N ALA A 31 -6.95 9.00 0.82
CA ALA A 31 -7.49 10.27 1.29
C ALA A 31 -8.78 10.07 2.09
N ALA A 32 -9.65 9.13 1.69
CA ALA A 32 -10.90 8.85 2.38
C ALA A 32 -10.68 8.35 3.83
N LEU A 33 -9.78 7.40 4.04
CA LEU A 33 -9.47 6.86 5.37
C LEU A 33 -8.87 7.93 6.28
N TRP A 34 -7.93 8.72 5.76
CA TRP A 34 -7.34 9.85 6.48
C TRP A 34 -8.36 10.97 6.78
N ILE A 35 -9.32 11.24 5.88
CA ILE A 35 -10.45 12.16 6.14
C ILE A 35 -11.30 11.66 7.31
N VAL A 36 -11.64 10.37 7.37
CA VAL A 36 -12.41 9.80 8.49
C VAL A 36 -11.64 9.93 9.81
N ILE A 37 -10.34 9.62 9.80
CA ILE A 37 -9.46 9.73 10.98
C ILE A 37 -9.38 11.18 11.47
N SER A 38 -9.13 12.13 10.56
CA SER A 38 -9.04 13.55 10.91
C SER A 38 -10.38 14.11 11.40
N LEU A 39 -11.49 13.70 10.80
CA LEU A 39 -12.82 14.07 11.26
C LEU A 39 -13.11 13.50 12.66
N ALA A 40 -12.75 12.25 12.92
CA ALA A 40 -12.90 11.64 14.24
C ALA A 40 -12.09 12.37 15.31
N ILE A 41 -10.84 12.73 15.00
CA ILE A 41 -9.97 13.53 15.90
C ILE A 41 -10.58 14.92 16.14
N LEU A 42 -11.09 15.57 15.09
CA LEU A 42 -11.71 16.89 15.18
C LEU A 42 -12.95 16.86 16.07
N VAL A 43 -13.83 15.87 15.90
CA VAL A 43 -15.04 15.69 16.73
C VAL A 43 -14.65 15.45 18.20
N LEU A 44 -13.66 14.59 18.46
CA LEU A 44 -13.17 14.35 19.82
C LEU A 44 -12.54 15.61 20.44
N GLY A 45 -11.84 16.42 19.64
CA GLY A 45 -11.22 17.67 20.09
C GLY A 45 -12.23 18.77 20.43
N ILE A 46 -13.35 18.84 19.69
CA ILE A 46 -14.41 19.85 19.92
C ILE A 46 -15.31 19.45 21.10
N PHE A 47 -15.54 18.16 21.33
CA PHE A 47 -16.47 17.66 22.35
C PHE A 47 -15.78 16.82 23.45
N PRO A 48 -15.03 17.42 24.37
CA PRO A 48 -14.40 16.70 25.49
C PRO A 48 -15.42 16.06 26.45
N GLN A 49 -16.66 16.55 26.44
CA GLN A 49 -17.79 15.98 27.19
C GLN A 49 -18.16 14.57 26.70
N LEU A 50 -17.96 14.27 25.41
CA LEU A 50 -18.19 12.94 24.85
C LEU A 50 -17.19 11.93 25.41
N LEU A 51 -15.94 12.37 25.57
CA LEU A 51 -14.88 11.58 26.18
C LEU A 51 -15.17 11.32 27.67
N GLN A 52 -15.72 12.30 28.39
CA GLN A 52 -16.18 12.13 29.77
C GLN A 52 -17.36 11.15 29.89
N ALA A 53 -18.33 11.22 28.98
CA ALA A 53 -19.44 10.26 28.93
C ALA A 53 -18.93 8.84 28.67
N MET A 54 -18.00 8.67 27.73
CA MET A 54 -17.39 7.38 27.43
C MET A 54 -16.55 6.85 28.60
N THR A 55 -15.79 7.69 29.32
CA THR A 55 -15.07 7.25 30.53
C THR A 55 -16.01 6.71 31.60
N SER A 56 -17.19 7.32 31.77
CA SER A 56 -18.19 6.82 32.72
C SER A 56 -18.83 5.49 32.28
N LEU A 57 -19.00 5.29 30.97
CA LEU A 57 -19.59 4.06 30.40
C LEU A 57 -18.61 2.89 30.41
N PHE A 58 -17.34 3.13 30.05
CA PHE A 58 -16.28 2.11 29.99
C PHE A 58 -15.57 1.92 31.34
N GLY A 59 -15.90 2.70 32.38
CA GLY A 59 -15.28 2.62 33.70
C GLY A 59 -13.81 3.08 33.75
N VAL A 60 -13.38 3.90 32.78
CA VAL A 60 -12.00 4.37 32.66
C VAL A 60 -11.83 5.67 33.45
N VAL A 61 -10.96 5.70 34.45
CA VAL A 61 -10.80 6.86 35.36
C VAL A 61 -10.21 8.09 34.67
N LEU A 62 -9.29 7.90 33.71
CA LEU A 62 -8.61 8.98 32.99
C LEU A 62 -9.07 9.04 31.53
N PRO A 63 -9.65 10.16 31.06
CA PRO A 63 -10.04 10.34 29.65
C PRO A 63 -8.88 10.13 28.66
N ALA A 64 -7.66 10.44 29.08
CA ALA A 64 -6.45 10.21 28.28
C ALA A 64 -6.26 8.73 27.92
N ASN A 65 -6.55 7.79 28.82
CA ASN A 65 -6.37 6.35 28.56
C ASN A 65 -7.30 5.85 27.46
N LEU A 66 -8.53 6.37 27.42
CA LEU A 66 -9.48 6.03 26.36
C LEU A 66 -9.01 6.56 25.00
N LEU A 67 -8.43 7.77 25.00
CA LEU A 67 -7.87 8.40 23.81
C LEU A 67 -6.65 7.61 23.28
N PHE A 68 -5.78 7.12 24.18
CA PHE A 68 -4.69 6.21 23.82
C PHE A 68 -5.20 4.87 23.28
N ALA A 69 -6.19 4.25 23.93
CA ALA A 69 -6.79 3.00 23.46
C ALA A 69 -7.38 3.15 22.05
N LEU A 70 -8.11 4.26 21.81
CA LEU A 70 -8.67 4.57 20.49
C LEU A 70 -7.57 4.82 19.45
N ALA A 71 -6.52 5.54 19.82
CA ALA A 71 -5.38 5.77 18.94
C ALA A 71 -4.67 4.45 18.58
N ILE A 72 -4.44 3.57 19.54
CA ILE A 72 -3.85 2.24 19.31
C ILE A 72 -4.75 1.41 18.38
N LEU A 73 -6.05 1.39 18.63
CA LEU A 73 -7.01 0.67 17.79
C LEU A 73 -7.02 1.21 16.36
N LEU A 74 -6.97 2.52 16.20
CA LEU A 74 -6.90 3.20 14.92
C LEU A 74 -5.58 2.89 14.20
N LEU A 75 -4.44 2.97 14.89
CA LEU A 75 -3.14 2.58 14.34
C LEU A 75 -3.13 1.11 13.92
N LEU A 76 -3.74 0.23 14.71
CA LEU A 76 -3.87 -1.19 14.38
C LEU A 76 -4.69 -1.37 13.09
N GLY A 77 -5.80 -0.66 12.96
CA GLY A 77 -6.62 -0.65 11.75
C GLY A 77 -5.83 -0.18 10.52
N VAL A 78 -5.06 0.90 10.65
CA VAL A 78 -4.16 1.39 9.58
C VAL A 78 -3.10 0.35 9.23
N ALA A 79 -2.48 -0.29 10.22
CA ALA A 79 -1.47 -1.31 10.01
C ALA A 79 -2.05 -2.54 9.30
N LEU A 80 -3.24 -2.99 9.68
CA LEU A 80 -3.93 -4.10 9.01
C LEU A 80 -4.31 -3.75 7.57
N HIS A 81 -4.81 -2.53 7.34
CA HIS A 81 -5.11 -2.05 6.00
C HIS A 81 -3.85 -2.02 5.13
N LEU A 82 -2.74 -1.48 5.66
CA LEU A 82 -1.47 -1.45 4.95
C LEU A 82 -0.93 -2.86 4.68
N SER A 83 -1.09 -3.78 5.63
CA SER A 83 -0.71 -5.19 5.46
C SER A 83 -1.51 -5.87 4.37
N TRP A 84 -2.82 -5.62 4.29
CA TRP A 84 -3.68 -6.15 3.23
C TRP A 84 -3.24 -5.65 1.86
N GLU A 85 -3.02 -4.34 1.73
CA GLU A 85 -2.59 -3.76 0.46
C GLU A 85 -1.19 -4.23 0.04
N LEU A 86 -0.28 -4.38 1.00
CA LEU A 86 1.04 -4.93 0.75
C LEU A 86 0.93 -6.37 0.21
N SER A 87 0.08 -7.19 0.81
CA SER A 87 -0.18 -8.55 0.36
C SER A 87 -0.74 -8.60 -1.06
N GLN A 88 -1.67 -7.70 -1.40
CA GLN A 88 -2.20 -7.60 -2.76
C GLN A 88 -1.15 -7.16 -3.77
N ALA A 89 -0.32 -6.17 -3.41
CA ALA A 89 0.76 -5.70 -4.28
C ALA A 89 1.82 -6.79 -4.52
N GLU A 90 2.15 -7.58 -3.49
CA GLU A 90 3.06 -8.72 -3.60
C GLU A 90 2.53 -9.79 -4.56
N GLU A 91 1.23 -10.08 -4.49
CA GLU A 91 0.57 -11.04 -5.38
C GLU A 91 0.56 -10.57 -6.85
N GLU A 92 0.33 -9.28 -7.08
CA GLU A 92 0.39 -8.67 -8.43
C GLU A 92 1.82 -8.70 -9.01
N ILE A 93 2.83 -8.40 -8.19
CA ILE A 93 4.24 -8.50 -8.59
C ILE A 93 4.59 -9.95 -8.94
N ARG A 94 4.19 -10.90 -8.10
CA ARG A 94 4.44 -12.33 -8.34
C ARG A 94 3.80 -12.79 -9.65
N ARG A 95 2.53 -12.44 -9.87
CA ARG A 95 1.82 -12.77 -11.12
C ARG A 95 2.52 -12.19 -12.34
N THR A 96 2.94 -10.93 -12.26
CA THR A 96 3.67 -10.26 -13.35
C THR A 96 5.00 -10.96 -13.64
N ALA A 97 5.72 -11.39 -12.60
CA ALA A 97 6.95 -12.15 -12.75
C ALA A 97 6.73 -13.53 -13.39
N GLU A 98 5.65 -14.22 -13.01
CA GLU A 98 5.25 -15.50 -13.61
C GLU A 98 4.90 -15.32 -15.11
N GLU A 99 4.13 -14.29 -15.46
CA GLU A 99 3.80 -13.97 -16.86
C GLU A 99 5.06 -13.65 -17.68
N ILE A 100 6.03 -12.91 -17.14
CA ILE A 100 7.32 -12.65 -17.80
C ILE A 100 8.12 -13.94 -18.00
N ALA A 101 8.13 -14.85 -17.02
CA ALA A 101 8.87 -16.11 -17.12
C ALA A 101 8.31 -17.01 -18.23
N ILE A 102 6.98 -17.10 -18.35
CA ILE A 102 6.31 -17.85 -19.42
C ILE A 102 6.62 -17.21 -20.77
N LEU A 103 6.46 -15.89 -20.90
CA LEU A 103 6.74 -15.18 -22.16
C LEU A 103 8.19 -15.36 -22.63
N ARG A 104 9.15 -15.41 -21.70
CA ARG A 104 10.56 -15.69 -22.04
C ARG A 104 10.75 -17.12 -22.53
N ALA A 105 10.11 -18.10 -21.89
CA ALA A 105 10.21 -19.50 -22.31
C ALA A 105 9.63 -19.70 -23.72
N ASP A 106 8.46 -19.11 -24.00
CA ASP A 106 7.83 -19.16 -25.32
C ASP A 106 8.73 -18.51 -26.39
N HIS A 107 9.32 -17.35 -26.06
CA HIS A 107 10.24 -16.66 -26.97
C HIS A 107 11.48 -17.52 -27.28
N ASP A 108 12.08 -18.16 -26.28
CA ASP A 108 13.25 -19.03 -26.47
C ASP A 108 12.89 -20.26 -27.32
N GLU A 109 11.70 -20.85 -27.14
CA GLU A 109 11.21 -21.95 -27.97
C GLU A 109 11.03 -21.52 -29.43
N LEU A 110 10.37 -20.38 -29.67
CA LEU A 110 10.21 -19.84 -31.03
C LEU A 110 11.55 -19.56 -31.69
N SER A 111 12.50 -18.94 -30.97
CA SER A 111 13.85 -18.68 -31.48
C SER A 111 14.55 -19.98 -31.87
N GLN A 112 14.47 -21.03 -31.05
CA GLN A 112 15.06 -22.33 -31.38
C GLN A 112 14.40 -22.98 -32.61
N ARG A 113 13.08 -22.88 -32.75
CA ARG A 113 12.37 -23.38 -33.94
C ARG A 113 12.82 -22.66 -35.21
N MET A 114 12.98 -21.33 -35.17
CA MET A 114 13.51 -20.57 -36.31
C MET A 114 14.92 -21.02 -36.68
N THR A 115 15.82 -21.14 -35.71
CA THR A 115 17.20 -21.62 -35.96
C THR A 115 17.24 -23.04 -36.55
N ARG A 116 16.35 -23.93 -36.11
CA ARG A 116 16.23 -25.29 -36.70
C ARG A 116 15.79 -25.23 -38.16
N LEU A 117 14.75 -24.47 -38.47
CA LEU A 117 14.23 -24.32 -39.84
C LEU A 117 15.27 -23.69 -40.78
N GLU A 118 16.02 -22.69 -40.33
CA GLU A 118 17.14 -22.10 -41.10
C GLU A 118 18.23 -23.14 -41.39
N SER A 119 18.56 -23.98 -40.41
CA SER A 119 19.55 -25.05 -40.59
C SER A 119 19.10 -26.14 -41.57
N GLU A 120 17.81 -26.50 -41.57
CA GLU A 120 17.23 -27.46 -42.51
C GLU A 120 17.16 -26.89 -43.93
N SER A 121 16.75 -25.62 -44.07
CA SER A 121 16.74 -24.91 -45.35
C SER A 121 18.15 -24.81 -45.96
N SER A 122 19.17 -24.55 -45.13
CA SER A 122 20.56 -24.45 -45.58
C SER A 122 21.10 -25.79 -46.08
N ARG A 123 20.80 -26.90 -45.38
CA ARG A 123 21.15 -28.26 -45.84
C ARG A 123 20.43 -28.65 -47.13
N GLY A 124 19.16 -28.28 -47.28
CA GLY A 124 18.40 -28.53 -48.50
C GLY A 124 18.97 -27.81 -49.72
N SER A 125 19.49 -26.58 -49.52
CA SER A 125 20.14 -25.80 -50.58
C SER A 125 21.47 -26.42 -51.03
N ASP A 126 22.34 -26.86 -50.11
CA ASP A 126 23.62 -27.51 -50.47
C ASP A 126 23.41 -28.87 -51.18
N ALA A 127 22.41 -29.64 -50.78
CA ALA A 127 22.09 -30.92 -51.42
C ALA A 127 21.55 -30.74 -52.85
N GLY A 128 20.80 -29.67 -53.11
CA GLY A 128 20.32 -29.32 -54.45
C GLY A 128 21.44 -28.91 -55.40
N VAL A 129 22.41 -28.12 -54.91
CA VAL A 129 23.56 -27.65 -55.72
C VAL A 129 24.49 -28.80 -56.10
N ALA A 130 24.75 -29.75 -55.19
CA ALA A 130 25.58 -30.92 -55.48
C ALA A 130 24.93 -31.95 -56.44
N SER A 131 23.64 -31.81 -56.72
CA SER A 131 22.91 -32.70 -57.65
C SER A 131 22.86 -32.14 -59.08
N ASP A 132 23.14 -30.85 -59.27
CA ASP A 132 23.14 -30.14 -60.56
C ASP A 132 24.55 -30.01 -61.19
N GLU A 133 25.62 -30.38 -60.47
CA GLU A 133 27.00 -30.56 -60.99
C GLU A 133 27.26 -32.01 -61.46
#